data_AF-A0A2S1UAD6-F1
#
_entry.id   AF-A0A2S1UAD6-F1
#
_cell.length_a   1.000
_cell.length_b   1.000
_cell.length_c   1.000
_cell.angle_alpha   90.00
_cell.angle_beta   90.00
_cell.angle_gamma   90.00
#
_symmetry.space_group_name_H-M   'P 1'
#
loop_
_entity.id
_entity.type
_entity.pdbx_description
1 polymer ?
#
loop_
_entity_poly.entity_id
_entity_poly.type
_entity_poly.pdbx_seq_one_letter_code
_entity_poly.pdbx_strand_id
1 'polypeptide(L)'
;MASKGLIQREKKRQKLEQKYHLIRQSSKKEISKVPSLSEKWEIYRKLQSPPRNSAATRLRRRCFATGRPRANYRDFGLSGYILREMVHACLLPGATRSSW
;
A
#
# COMPACT_ATOMS: atom_id res chain seq x y z
N MET A 1 15.39 13.36 1.87
CA MET A 1 14.13 12.84 2.44
C MET A 1 12.98 13.14 1.49
N ALA A 2 11.84 12.45 1.57
CA ALA A 2 10.69 12.75 0.71
C ALA A 2 9.95 14.03 1.14
N SER A 3 9.27 14.69 0.20
CA SER A 3 8.47 15.87 0.52
C SER A 3 7.29 15.52 1.44
N LYS A 4 7.01 16.39 2.43
CA LYS A 4 5.91 16.19 3.38
C LYS A 4 4.55 15.99 2.68
N GLY A 5 4.32 16.71 1.57
CA GLY A 5 3.12 16.57 0.77
C GLY A 5 2.92 15.17 0.17
N LEU A 6 4.00 14.50 -0.25
CA LEU A 6 3.92 13.13 -0.77
C LEU A 6 3.61 12.12 0.33
N ILE A 7 4.15 12.33 1.52
CA ILE A 7 3.86 11.49 2.69
C ILE A 7 2.38 11.64 3.07
N GLN A 8 1.86 12.87 3.14
CA GLN A 8 0.44 13.07 3.45
C GLN A 8 -0.50 12.56 2.35
N ARG A 9 -0.09 12.65 1.08
CA ARG A 9 -0.85 12.07 -0.03
C ARG A 9 -1.02 10.55 0.15
N GLU A 10 0.02 9.85 0.62
CA GLU A 10 -0.05 8.42 0.89
C GLU A 10 -0.96 8.11 2.08
N LYS A 11 -0.85 8.87 3.18
CA LYS A 11 -1.76 8.75 4.34
C LYS A 11 -3.22 8.96 3.95
N LYS A 12 -3.52 9.94 3.08
CA LYS A 12 -4.87 10.16 2.54
C LYS A 12 -5.37 8.94 1.75
N ARG A 13 -4.52 8.31 0.93
CA ARG A 13 -4.88 7.11 0.16
C ARG A 13 -5.16 5.92 1.07
N GLN A 14 -4.34 5.70 2.10
CA GLN A 14 -4.55 4.62 3.07
C GLN A 14 -5.91 4.75 3.78
N LYS A 15 -6.25 5.96 4.24
CA LYS A 15 -7.56 6.22 4.86
C LYS A 15 -8.74 5.93 3.92
N LEU A 16 -8.61 6.33 2.65
CA LEU A 16 -9.65 6.06 1.64
C LEU A 16 -9.76 4.58 1.29
N GLU A 17 -8.63 3.88 1.18
CA GLU A 17 -8.63 2.44 0.91
C GLU A 17 -9.34 1.68 2.04
N GLN A 18 -9.00 1.96 3.29
CA GLN A 18 -9.66 1.37 4.47
C GLN A 18 -11.17 1.64 4.48
N LYS A 19 -11.58 2.89 4.20
CA LYS A 19 -13.00 3.28 4.17
C LYS A 19 -13.82 2.50 3.13
N TYR A 20 -13.25 2.23 1.94
CA TYR A 20 -13.96 1.59 0.83
C TYR A 20 -13.58 0.11 0.62
N HIS A 21 -12.77 -0.46 1.52
CA HIS A 21 -12.20 -1.80 1.37
C HIS A 21 -13.29 -2.86 1.15
N LEU A 22 -14.27 -2.91 2.04
CA LEU A 22 -15.36 -3.90 2.03
C LEU A 22 -16.22 -3.78 0.77
N ILE A 23 -16.59 -2.56 0.38
CA ILE A 23 -17.42 -2.28 -0.81
C ILE A 23 -16.70 -2.76 -2.08
N ARG A 24 -15.40 -2.47 -2.21
CA ARG A 24 -14.63 -2.92 -3.38
C ARG A 24 -14.45 -4.44 -3.39
N GLN A 25 -14.32 -5.07 -2.22
CA GLN A 25 -14.19 -6.51 -2.11
C GLN A 25 -15.49 -7.23 -2.47
N SER A 26 -16.64 -6.75 -2.00
CA SER A 26 -17.96 -7.33 -2.32
C SER A 26 -18.24 -7.20 -3.82
N SER A 27 -18.12 -6.00 -4.39
CA SER A 27 -18.37 -5.79 -5.83
C SER A 27 -17.43 -6.61 -6.72
N LYS A 28 -16.17 -6.83 -6.32
CA LYS A 28 -15.27 -7.74 -7.07
C LYS A 28 -15.71 -9.19 -7.01
N LYS A 29 -16.18 -9.66 -5.85
CA LYS A 29 -16.73 -11.03 -5.70
C LYS A 29 -18.00 -11.20 -6.52
N GLU A 30 -18.87 -10.19 -6.56
CA GLU A 30 -20.10 -10.18 -7.37
C GLU A 30 -19.79 -10.28 -8.86
N ILE A 31 -18.85 -9.48 -9.39
CA ILE A 31 -18.45 -9.53 -10.82
C ILE A 31 -18.00 -10.92 -11.25
N SER A 32 -17.30 -11.65 -10.38
CA SER A 32 -16.79 -12.99 -10.70
C SER A 32 -17.87 -14.05 -10.78
N LYS A 33 -19.04 -13.85 -10.17
CA LYS A 33 -20.12 -14.84 -10.09
C LYS A 33 -21.17 -14.65 -11.18
N VAL A 34 -21.39 -13.41 -11.60
CA VAL A 34 -22.45 -13.07 -12.55
C VAL A 34 -22.06 -13.53 -13.96
N PRO A 35 -22.92 -14.25 -14.70
CA PRO A 35 -22.66 -14.63 -16.08
C PRO A 35 -23.09 -13.55 -17.07
N SER A 36 -24.22 -12.88 -16.81
CA SER A 36 -24.86 -11.97 -17.76
C SER A 36 -24.05 -10.68 -17.98
N LEU A 37 -24.07 -10.18 -19.22
CA LEU A 37 -23.34 -8.96 -19.57
C LEU A 37 -24.00 -7.73 -18.95
N SER A 38 -25.33 -7.64 -18.99
CA SER A 38 -26.09 -6.49 -18.47
C SER A 38 -25.84 -6.25 -16.98
N GLU A 39 -25.94 -7.29 -16.16
CA GLU A 39 -25.72 -7.17 -14.71
C GLU A 39 -24.25 -6.85 -14.40
N LYS A 40 -23.28 -7.36 -15.19
CA LYS A 40 -21.88 -6.94 -15.07
C LYS A 40 -21.70 -5.45 -15.27
N TRP A 41 -22.38 -4.84 -16.24
CA TRP A 41 -22.30 -3.39 -16.49
C TRP A 41 -22.73 -2.56 -15.28
N GLU A 42 -23.79 -2.98 -14.59
CA GLU A 42 -24.25 -2.31 -13.37
C GLU A 42 -23.23 -2.42 -12.24
N ILE A 43 -22.63 -3.59 -12.05
CA ILE A 43 -21.61 -3.78 -11.01
C ILE A 43 -20.34 -3.00 -11.36
N TYR A 44 -19.95 -2.90 -12.64
CA TYR A 44 -18.85 -2.03 -13.06
C TYR A 44 -19.14 -0.57 -12.75
N ARG A 45 -20.38 -0.10 -12.95
CA ARG A 45 -20.80 1.26 -12.58
C ARG A 45 -20.65 1.50 -11.08
N LYS A 46 -21.08 0.53 -10.25
CA LYS A 46 -20.87 0.56 -8.79
C LYS A 46 -19.39 0.55 -8.40
N LEU A 47 -18.54 -0.17 -9.13
CA LEU A 47 -17.10 -0.25 -8.85
C LEU A 47 -16.32 1.01 -9.29
N GLN A 48 -16.84 1.75 -10.26
CA GLN A 48 -16.30 3.02 -10.74
C GLN A 48 -16.70 4.22 -9.87
N SER A 49 -17.81 4.13 -9.14
CA SER A 49 -18.31 5.24 -8.29
C SER A 49 -17.37 5.68 -7.16
N PRO A 50 -16.60 4.81 -6.45
CA PRO A 50 -15.74 5.24 -5.38
C PRO A 50 -14.50 5.97 -5.91
N PRO A 51 -13.90 6.88 -5.11
CA PRO A 51 -12.75 7.65 -5.55
C PRO A 51 -11.60 6.77 -6.06
N ARG A 52 -10.94 7.13 -7.17
CA ARG A 52 -9.84 6.34 -7.75
C ARG A 52 -8.72 6.06 -6.75
N ASN A 53 -8.48 6.98 -5.80
CA ASN A 53 -7.48 6.86 -4.75
C ASN A 53 -7.81 5.82 -3.66
N SER A 54 -9.03 5.26 -3.63
CA SER A 54 -9.39 4.17 -2.71
C SER A 54 -8.95 2.80 -3.20
N ALA A 55 -8.40 2.68 -4.41
CA ALA A 55 -7.89 1.42 -4.92
C ALA A 55 -6.56 1.03 -4.25
N ALA A 56 -6.49 -0.18 -3.67
CA ALA A 56 -5.29 -0.73 -3.03
C ALA A 56 -4.05 -0.75 -3.95
N THR A 57 -4.25 -0.90 -5.27
CA THR A 57 -3.16 -0.88 -6.27
C THR A 57 -2.44 0.46 -6.36
N ARG A 58 -3.06 1.56 -5.90
CA ARG A 58 -2.44 2.91 -5.89
C ARG A 58 -1.59 3.18 -4.67
N LEU A 59 -1.64 2.31 -3.66
CA LEU A 59 -0.79 2.44 -2.48
C LEU A 59 0.65 2.16 -2.86
N ARG A 60 1.56 2.97 -2.34
CA ARG A 60 3.00 2.81 -2.52
C ARG A 60 3.69 2.71 -1.17
N ARG A 61 4.39 1.61 -0.96
CA ARG A 61 5.23 1.42 0.23
C ARG A 61 6.34 2.47 0.23
N ARG A 62 6.46 3.18 1.35
CA ARG A 62 7.49 4.18 1.61
C ARG A 62 8.22 3.82 2.88
N CYS A 63 9.50 4.18 2.95
CA CYS A 63 10.26 4.06 4.19
C CYS A 63 9.57 4.88 5.30
N PHE A 64 9.39 4.27 6.46
CA PHE A 64 8.76 4.91 7.61
C PHE A 64 9.47 6.19 8.06
N ALA A 65 10.80 6.17 8.15
CA ALA A 65 11.60 7.30 8.61
C ALA A 65 11.76 8.41 7.56
N THR A 66 12.13 8.08 6.32
CA THR A 66 12.46 9.10 5.29
C THR A 66 11.39 9.35 4.25
N GLY A 67 10.37 8.49 4.16
CA GLY A 67 9.35 8.53 3.10
C GLY A 67 9.87 8.08 1.72
N ARG A 68 11.08 7.53 1.61
CA ARG A 68 11.69 7.10 0.34
C ARG A 68 10.80 6.05 -0.37
N PRO A 69 10.49 6.20 -1.67
CA PRO A 69 9.58 5.32 -2.40
C PRO A 69 10.25 4.08 -3.04
N ARG A 70 11.55 3.88 -2.85
CA ARG A 70 12.37 2.83 -3.47
C ARG A 70 13.25 2.15 -2.42
N ALA A 71 13.70 0.94 -2.71
CA ALA A 71 14.58 0.14 -1.86
C ALA A 71 14.01 -0.09 -0.45
N ASN A 72 12.70 -0.35 -0.37
CA ASN A 72 11.99 -0.60 0.89
C ASN A 72 11.85 -2.11 1.12
N TYR A 73 12.33 -2.60 2.25
CA TYR A 73 12.11 -3.98 2.69
C TYR A 73 10.74 -4.11 3.33
N ARG A 74 10.02 -5.19 3.02
CA ARG A 74 8.64 -5.38 3.49
C ARG A 74 8.60 -5.71 4.98
N ASP A 75 9.56 -6.50 5.45
CA ASP A 75 9.63 -7.00 6.83
C ASP A 75 9.99 -5.87 7.80
N PHE A 76 10.89 -4.98 7.38
CA PHE A 76 11.35 -3.86 8.20
C PHE A 76 10.58 -2.56 7.98
N GLY A 77 9.93 -2.37 6.81
CA GLY A 77 9.28 -1.10 6.46
C GLY A 77 10.25 0.08 6.25
N LEU A 78 11.55 -0.21 6.13
CA LEU A 78 12.63 0.78 6.03
C LEU A 78 13.33 0.72 4.68
N SER A 79 13.96 1.84 4.30
CA SER A 79 14.84 1.87 3.15
C SER A 79 16.20 1.25 3.50
N GLY A 80 16.85 0.58 2.56
CA GLY A 80 18.11 -0.13 2.81
C GLY A 80 19.23 0.68 3.48
N TYR A 81 19.38 1.97 3.16
CA TYR A 81 20.39 2.83 3.81
C TYR A 81 20.12 2.99 5.32
N ILE A 82 18.90 3.32 5.70
CA ILE A 82 18.52 3.48 7.12
C ILE A 82 18.56 2.14 7.83
N LEU A 83 18.14 1.07 7.14
CA LEU A 83 18.23 -0.27 7.68
C LEU A 83 19.68 -0.59 8.06
N ARG A 84 20.63 -0.30 7.18
CA ARG A 84 22.06 -0.48 7.44
C ARG A 84 22.54 0.33 8.64
N GLU A 85 22.17 1.61 8.75
CA GLU A 85 22.51 2.44 9.91
C GLU A 85 21.96 1.85 11.21
N MET A 86 20.71 1.37 11.21
CA MET A 86 20.08 0.76 12.37
C MET A 86 20.72 -0.57 12.78
N VAL A 87 21.18 -1.38 11.82
CA VAL A 87 21.95 -2.59 12.12
C VAL A 87 23.27 -2.24 12.80
N HIS A 88 24.01 -1.27 12.26
CA HIS A 88 25.29 -0.84 12.85
C HIS A 88 25.12 -0.18 14.23
N ALA A 89 23.98 0.46 14.49
CA ALA A 89 23.64 1.04 15.78
C ALA A 89 23.04 0.04 16.78
N CYS A 90 23.00 -1.26 16.46
CA CYS A 90 22.43 -2.32 17.31
C CYS A 90 20.95 -2.10 17.70
N LEU A 91 20.18 -1.39 16.86
CA LEU A 91 18.75 -1.12 17.12
C LEU A 91 17.82 -2.25 16.65
N LEU A 92 18.33 -3.16 15.80
CA LEU A 92 17.56 -4.27 15.24
C LEU A 92 17.91 -5.57 15.96
N PRO A 93 16.95 -6.20 16.67
CA PRO A 93 17.21 -7.42 17.41
C PRO A 93 17.55 -8.56 16.46
N GLY A 94 18.63 -9.30 16.77
CA GLY A 94 19.06 -10.45 15.98
C GLY A 94 19.71 -10.13 14.63
N ALA A 95 19.86 -8.85 14.27
CA ALA A 95 20.54 -8.46 13.04
C ALA A 95 22.06 -8.45 13.25
N THR A 96 22.76 -9.34 12.54
CA THR A 96 24.22 -9.44 12.55
C THR A 96 24.77 -9.38 11.12
N ARG A 97 26.06 -9.08 10.99
CA ARG A 97 26.73 -9.15 9.68
C ARG A 97 26.85 -10.62 9.27
N SER A 98 26.32 -10.93 8.09
CA SER A 98 26.43 -12.25 7.46
C SER A 98 27.80 -12.47 6.82
N SER A 99 28.42 -13.63 7.07
CA SER A 99 29.69 -14.06 6.44
C SER A 99 29.70 -15.55 6.10
N TRP A 100 28.52 -16.10 5.79
CA TRP A 100 28.37 -17.45 5.27
C TRP A 100 28.47 -17.46 3.75
#